data_AF-A0A2W7N1F8-F1
#
_entry.id   AF-A0A2W7N1F8-F1
#
_cell.length_a   1.000
_cell.length_b   1.000
_cell.length_c   1.000
_cell.angle_alpha   90.00
_cell.angle_beta   90.00
_cell.angle_gamma   90.00
#
_symmetry.space_group_name_H-M   'P 1'
#
loop_
_entity.id
_entity.type
_entity.pdbx_description
1 polymer ?
#
loop_
_entity_poly.entity_id
_entity_poly.type
_entity_poly.pdbx_seq_one_letter_code
_entity_poly.pdbx_strand_id
1 'polypeptide(L)'
;MRPKADPGDRRRLNVKRYHYERHDQLRTHLSDFMAAYNFARRLKILGGLTPYDYIRKIWTSEPYRFILNPIHQMPGLNTLWTNRRSTSAAPSPADII
;
A
#
# COMPACT_ATOMS: atom_id res chain seq x y z
N MET A 1 -19.34 34.63 18.49
CA MET A 1 -17.99 35.00 18.02
C MET A 1 -17.14 33.72 18.03
N ARG A 2 -16.70 33.20 16.87
CA ARG A 2 -15.82 31.99 16.82
C ARG A 2 -14.36 32.42 17.04
N PRO A 3 -13.55 31.70 17.83
CA PRO A 3 -12.13 32.00 17.93
C PRO A 3 -11.44 31.75 16.59
N LYS A 4 -10.65 32.73 16.14
CA LYS A 4 -9.78 32.60 14.97
C LYS A 4 -8.60 31.70 15.37
N ALA A 5 -8.38 30.65 14.60
CA ALA A 5 -7.23 29.77 14.76
C ALA A 5 -5.92 30.56 14.59
N ASP A 6 -4.95 30.29 15.47
CA ASP A 6 -3.59 30.84 15.44
C ASP A 6 -2.87 30.40 14.15
N PRO A 7 -2.29 31.31 13.34
CA PRO A 7 -1.52 30.97 12.14
C PRO A 7 -0.24 30.16 12.40
N GLY A 8 0.16 30.01 13.67
CA GLY A 8 1.40 29.36 14.08
C GLY A 8 1.38 27.82 14.15
N ASP A 9 0.23 27.17 14.04
CA ASP A 9 0.13 25.70 14.19
C ASP A 9 0.58 24.96 12.92
N ARG A 10 1.88 25.05 12.60
CA ARG A 10 2.52 24.17 11.63
C ARG A 10 2.49 22.75 12.19
N ARG A 11 1.46 21.99 11.81
CA ARG A 11 1.38 20.54 12.02
C ARG A 11 2.74 19.91 11.75
N ARG A 12 3.44 19.49 12.82
CA ARG A 12 4.65 18.67 12.68
C ARG A 12 4.25 17.39 11.96
N LEU A 13 4.67 17.26 10.71
CA LEU A 13 4.54 16.02 9.96
C LEU A 13 5.58 15.05 10.52
N ASN A 14 5.13 14.03 11.23
CA ASN A 14 6.00 12.97 11.74
C ASN A 14 6.46 12.10 10.55
N VAL A 15 7.50 12.55 9.85
CA VAL A 15 8.12 11.78 8.77
C VAL A 15 9.07 10.76 9.39
N LYS A 16 8.73 9.47 9.33
CA LYS A 16 9.67 8.40 9.66
C LYS A 16 10.75 8.31 8.57
N ARG A 17 12.00 8.24 9.00
CA ARG A 17 13.16 8.03 8.13
C ARG A 17 13.59 6.57 8.22
N TYR A 18 13.83 5.92 7.07
CA TYR A 18 14.33 4.55 6.98
C TYR A 18 15.73 4.57 6.37
N HIS A 19 16.65 3.82 6.95
CA HIS A 19 17.98 3.55 6.37
C HIS A 19 17.98 2.16 5.74
N TYR A 20 18.68 2.01 4.62
CA TYR A 20 18.80 0.74 3.90
C TYR A 20 20.27 0.45 3.70
N GLU A 21 20.71 -0.70 4.20
CA GLU A 21 22.08 -1.19 4.01
C GLU A 21 22.27 -1.75 2.59
N ARG A 22 21.19 -2.32 2.03
CA ARG A 22 21.19 -2.98 0.72
C ARG A 22 20.00 -2.56 -0.10
N HIS A 23 20.21 -2.52 -1.43
CA HIS A 23 19.16 -2.19 -2.38
C HIS A 23 17.94 -3.14 -2.29
N ASP A 24 18.15 -4.41 -1.95
CA ASP A 24 17.07 -5.39 -1.80
C ASP A 24 16.10 -5.05 -0.65
N GLN A 25 16.61 -4.43 0.43
CA GLN A 25 15.79 -4.00 1.55
C GLN A 25 14.86 -2.86 1.13
N LEU A 26 15.38 -1.89 0.35
CA LEU A 26 14.59 -0.82 -0.22
C LEU A 26 13.50 -1.36 -1.16
N ARG A 27 13.85 -2.28 -2.05
CA ARG A 27 12.89 -2.90 -3.00
C ARG A 27 11.74 -3.60 -2.27
N THR A 28 12.08 -4.38 -1.24
CA THR A 28 11.09 -5.10 -0.43
C THR A 28 10.17 -4.13 0.31
N HIS A 29 10.75 -3.13 1.00
CA HIS A 29 9.96 -2.15 1.74
C HIS A 29 9.03 -1.35 0.83
N LEU A 30 9.51 -0.93 -0.34
CA LEU A 30 8.68 -0.21 -1.31
C LEU A 30 7.55 -1.10 -1.85
N SER A 31 7.83 -2.38 -2.13
CA SER A 31 6.81 -3.32 -2.57
C SER A 31 5.72 -3.51 -1.50
N ASP A 32 6.11 -3.71 -0.25
CA ASP A 32 5.18 -3.83 0.88
C ASP A 32 4.35 -2.56 1.08
N PHE A 33 5.00 -1.39 1.01
CA PHE A 33 4.32 -0.10 1.13
C PHE A 33 3.29 0.11 0.01
N MET A 34 3.67 -0.16 -1.24
CA MET A 34 2.77 -0.04 -2.39
C MET A 34 1.61 -1.03 -2.30
N ALA A 35 1.87 -2.28 -1.89
CA ALA A 35 0.81 -3.27 -1.68
C ALA A 35 -0.16 -2.83 -0.58
N ALA A 36 0.34 -2.38 0.57
CA ALA A 36 -0.49 -1.89 1.66
C ALA A 36 -1.32 -0.66 1.24
N TYR A 37 -0.70 0.31 0.56
CA TYR A 37 -1.43 1.48 0.10
C TYR A 37 -2.52 1.12 -0.92
N ASN A 38 -2.19 0.28 -1.90
CA ASN A 38 -3.08 -0.04 -3.00
C ASN A 38 -4.23 -0.97 -2.62
N PHE A 39 -4.05 -1.83 -1.62
CA PHE A 39 -5.02 -2.89 -1.28
C PHE A 39 -5.58 -2.84 0.15
N ALA A 40 -4.91 -2.21 1.12
CA ALA A 40 -5.30 -2.39 2.53
C ALA A 40 -6.54 -1.57 2.94
N ARG A 41 -6.73 -0.36 2.41
CA ARG A 41 -7.81 0.53 2.85
C ARG A 41 -8.68 1.02 1.71
N ARG A 42 -9.99 0.81 1.87
CA ARG A 42 -11.04 1.44 1.04
C ARG A 42 -11.17 2.92 1.39
N LEU A 43 -11.16 3.78 0.39
CA LEU A 43 -11.18 5.22 0.57
C LEU A 43 -12.57 5.79 0.29
N LYS A 44 -13.14 6.54 1.24
CA LYS A 44 -14.47 7.15 1.09
C LYS A 44 -14.54 8.11 -0.11
N ILE A 45 -13.45 8.84 -0.38
CA ILE A 45 -13.35 9.74 -1.54
C ILE A 45 -13.41 9.00 -2.88
N LEU A 46 -13.07 7.72 -2.90
CA LEU A 46 -13.17 6.84 -4.08
C LEU A 46 -14.46 6.02 -4.08
N GLY A 47 -15.48 6.43 -3.32
CA GLY A 47 -16.73 5.68 -3.20
C GLY A 47 -16.58 4.33 -2.48
N GLY A 48 -15.60 4.20 -1.59
CA GLY A 48 -15.33 2.95 -0.89
C GLY A 48 -14.50 1.94 -1.71
N LEU A 49 -13.89 2.37 -2.81
CA LEU A 49 -12.91 1.57 -3.57
C LEU A 49 -11.52 1.65 -2.93
N THR A 50 -10.74 0.60 -3.09
CA THR A 50 -9.28 0.70 -2.88
C THR A 50 -8.66 1.50 -4.02
N PRO A 51 -7.45 2.09 -3.85
CA PRO A 51 -6.75 2.73 -4.96
C PRO A 51 -6.59 1.80 -6.16
N TYR A 52 -6.30 0.52 -5.94
CA TYR A 52 -6.21 -0.46 -7.03
C TYR A 52 -7.54 -0.64 -7.77
N ASP A 53 -8.65 -0.84 -7.04
CA ASP A 53 -9.97 -1.04 -7.66
C ASP A 53 -10.38 0.17 -8.50
N TYR A 54 -10.07 1.37 -8.01
CA TYR A 54 -10.34 2.60 -8.73
C TYR A 54 -9.54 2.69 -10.04
N ILE A 55 -8.22 2.44 -9.98
CA ILE A 55 -7.36 2.44 -11.17
C ILE A 55 -7.84 1.38 -12.17
N ARG A 56 -8.16 0.17 -11.70
CA ARG A 56 -8.70 -0.91 -12.55
C ARG A 56 -10.00 -0.50 -13.23
N LYS A 57 -10.91 0.17 -12.51
CA LYS A 57 -12.17 0.66 -13.06
C LYS A 57 -11.94 1.69 -14.17
N ILE A 58 -11.10 2.70 -13.92
CA ILE A 58 -10.80 3.75 -14.91
C ILE A 58 -10.06 3.17 -16.11
N TRP A 59 -9.11 2.25 -15.91
CA TRP A 59 -8.45 1.54 -17.00
C TRP A 59 -9.44 0.79 -17.89
N THR A 60 -10.44 0.12 -17.30
CA THR A 60 -11.44 -0.63 -18.06
C THR A 60 -12.36 0.28 -18.88
N SER A 61 -12.72 1.45 -18.33
CA SER A 61 -13.62 2.40 -19.02
C SER A 61 -12.90 3.36 -19.97
N GLU A 62 -11.66 3.74 -19.66
CA GLU A 62 -10.89 4.79 -20.35
C GLU A 62 -9.41 4.35 -20.52
N PRO A 63 -9.15 3.24 -21.23
CA PRO A 63 -7.80 2.67 -21.33
C PRO A 63 -6.80 3.63 -21.99
N TYR A 64 -7.26 4.50 -22.90
CA TYR A 64 -6.43 5.48 -23.60
C TYR A 64 -5.77 6.53 -22.67
N ARG A 65 -6.22 6.66 -21.41
CA ARG A 65 -5.58 7.55 -20.42
C ARG A 65 -4.30 6.97 -19.83
N PHE A 66 -3.98 5.71 -20.10
CA PHE A 66 -2.80 5.05 -19.55
C PHE A 66 -1.90 4.52 -20.67
N ILE A 67 -0.60 4.59 -20.44
CA ILE A 67 0.43 4.12 -21.37
C ILE A 67 0.65 2.61 -21.25
N LEU A 68 0.42 2.06 -20.05
CA LEU A 68 0.69 0.66 -19.72
C LEU A 68 -0.52 0.03 -19.03
N ASN A 69 -0.70 -1.28 -19.23
CA ASN A 69 -1.75 -2.04 -18.56
C ASN A 69 -1.38 -2.29 -17.08
N PRO A 70 -2.11 -1.69 -16.12
CA PRO A 70 -1.77 -1.78 -14.70
C PRO A 70 -1.98 -3.19 -14.11
N ILE A 71 -2.77 -4.05 -14.76
CA ILE A 71 -3.12 -5.38 -14.25
C ILE A 71 -1.90 -6.32 -14.25
N HIS A 72 -0.96 -6.15 -15.17
CA HIS A 72 0.25 -6.98 -15.25
C HIS A 72 1.42 -6.48 -14.40
N GLN A 73 1.35 -5.24 -13.91
CA GLN A 73 2.43 -4.64 -13.10
C GLN A 73 2.20 -4.81 -11.59
N MET A 74 0.99 -5.17 -11.19
CA MET A 74 0.63 -5.39 -9.80
C MET A 74 0.25 -6.86 -9.63
N PRO A 75 1.21 -7.75 -9.30
CA PRO A 75 0.82 -9.06 -8.80
C PRO A 75 -0.08 -8.80 -7.59
N GLY A 76 -1.23 -9.46 -7.55
CA GLY A 76 -2.30 -9.14 -6.59
C GLY A 76 -1.88 -9.26 -5.12
N LEU A 77 -2.87 -9.27 -4.23
CA LEU A 77 -2.65 -9.28 -2.78
C LEU A 77 -1.63 -10.37 -2.36
N ASN A 78 -0.45 -9.95 -1.89
CA ASN A 78 0.56 -10.85 -1.32
C ASN A 78 0.02 -11.46 -0.01
N THR A 79 -0.54 -12.67 -0.09
CA THR A 79 -1.01 -13.46 1.06
C THR A 79 0.10 -13.76 2.07
N LEU A 80 1.37 -13.74 1.66
CA LEU A 80 2.54 -13.98 2.50
C LEU A 80 2.79 -12.90 3.59
N TRP A 81 2.14 -11.74 3.53
CA TRP A 81 2.30 -10.71 4.57
C TRP A 81 1.40 -10.94 5.80
N THR A 82 0.26 -11.60 5.61
CA THR A 82 -0.71 -11.86 6.70
C THR A 82 -0.19 -12.90 7.71
N ASN A 83 0.65 -13.84 7.29
CA ASN A 83 1.23 -14.86 8.17
C ASN A 83 2.48 -14.42 8.94
N ARG A 84 3.06 -13.24 8.65
CA ARG A 84 4.32 -12.81 9.32
C ARG A 84 4.12 -12.09 10.65
N ARG A 85 2.88 -11.90 11.11
CA ARG A 85 2.57 -11.35 12.44
C ARG A 85 2.02 -12.35 13.45
N SER A 86 1.88 -13.62 13.08
CA SER A 86 1.28 -14.63 13.95
C SER A 86 2.02 -15.96 13.97
N THR A 87 3.36 -15.99 13.93
CA THR A 87 4.12 -17.18 14.37
C THR A 87 5.60 -16.85 14.49
N SER A 88 6.11 -16.82 15.73
CA SER A 88 7.54 -16.83 16.04
C SER A 88 8.12 -18.25 16.07
N ALA A 89 7.58 -19.17 15.26
CA ALA A 89 8.11 -20.52 15.11
C ALA A 89 7.95 -20.92 13.64
N ALA A 90 9.05 -21.31 13.01
CA ALA A 90 9.06 -21.80 11.64
C ALA A 90 8.22 -23.10 11.55
N PRO A 91 7.34 -23.27 10.55
CA PRO A 91 6.65 -24.53 10.35
C PRO A 91 7.66 -25.60 9.90
N SER A 92 7.49 -26.80 10.45
CA SER A 92 8.27 -27.99 10.10
C SER A 92 7.98 -28.38 8.63
N PRO A 93 8.96 -28.94 7.88
CA PRO A 93 8.76 -29.41 6.51
C PRO A 93 7.67 -30.49 6.32
N ALA A 94 7.02 -30.96 7.39
CA ALA A 94 5.98 -31.97 7.36
C ALA A 94 4.56 -31.43 7.02
N ASP A 95 4.35 -30.11 7.04
CA ASP A 95 3.00 -29.52 6.88
C ASP A 95 2.69 -29.07 5.45
N ILE A 96 3.47 -29.51 4.45
CA ILE A 96 3.20 -29.29 3.03
C ILE A 96 3.15 -30.64 2.31
N ILE A 97 2.08 -31.39 2.57
CA ILE A 97 1.50 -32.43 1.70
C ILE A 97 -0.02 -32.29 1.75
#